data_AF-A0A9D5BWA6-F1
#
_entry.id   AF-A0A9D5BWA6-F1
#
_cell.length_a   1.000
_cell.length_b   1.000
_cell.length_c   1.000
_cell.angle_alpha   90.00
_cell.angle_beta   90.00
_cell.angle_gamma   90.00
#
_symmetry.space_group_name_H-M   'P 1'
#
loop_
_entity.id
_entity.type
_entity.pdbx_description
1 polymer ?
#
loop_
_entity_poly.entity_id
_entity_poly.type
_entity_poly.pdbx_seq_one_letter_code
_entity_poly.pdbx_strand_id
1 'polypeptide(L)'
;MHQEQQSLAEADVLHLLRTEQTRRTLLWVERVIKEHNMLHVLLSVQRSLQLLTEKIPQIQTQRLCPNELREAVASLIFAAPRCGECPKLRKLSLLLQSWFLKHSFATATEANQQMVELLSTKQPSLESRLQALQVIAQDNGITLNPETILLSEFD
;
A
#
# COMPACT_ATOMS: atom_id res chain seq x y z
N MET A 1 -5.48 21.76 -7.77
CA MET A 1 -4.03 21.66 -8.03
C MET A 1 -3.44 20.68 -7.03
N HIS A 2 -3.51 19.38 -7.33
CA HIS A 2 -2.79 18.39 -6.53
C HIS A 2 -1.40 18.29 -7.15
N GLN A 3 -0.46 19.02 -6.56
CA GLN A 3 0.94 18.85 -6.86
C GLN A 3 1.36 17.59 -6.09
N GLU A 4 1.08 16.44 -6.69
CA GLU A 4 1.59 15.15 -6.24
C GLU A 4 3.11 15.26 -6.33
N GLN A 5 3.78 15.31 -5.17
CA GLN A 5 5.23 15.39 -5.17
C GLN A 5 5.74 14.10 -5.78
N GLN A 6 6.33 14.23 -6.97
CA GLN A 6 6.90 13.14 -7.73
C GLN A 6 7.90 12.36 -6.87
N SER A 7 7.74 11.04 -6.81
CA SER A 7 8.65 10.20 -6.01
C SER A 7 10.03 10.12 -6.67
N LEU A 8 11.08 9.85 -5.89
CA LEU A 8 12.42 9.62 -6.46
C LEU A 8 12.40 8.45 -7.45
N ALA A 9 11.62 7.40 -7.17
CA ALA A 9 11.50 6.26 -8.07
C ALA A 9 10.81 6.65 -9.40
N GLU A 10 9.82 7.54 -9.39
CA GLU A 10 9.21 8.07 -10.61
C GLU A 10 10.19 8.92 -11.40
N ALA A 11 10.98 9.76 -10.75
CA ALA A 11 12.02 10.54 -11.40
C ALA A 11 13.06 9.64 -12.09
N ASP A 12 13.45 8.53 -11.43
CA ASP A 12 14.34 7.52 -11.99
C ASP A 12 13.70 6.80 -13.21
N VAL A 13 12.41 6.46 -13.15
CA VAL A 13 11.66 5.91 -14.29
C VAL A 13 11.69 6.87 -15.48
N LEU A 14 11.42 8.17 -15.26
CA LEU A 14 11.45 9.17 -16.33
C LEU A 14 12.85 9.34 -16.93
N HIS A 15 13.89 9.31 -16.10
CA HIS A 15 15.27 9.37 -16.58
C HIS A 15 15.62 8.17 -17.47
N LEU A 16 15.19 6.96 -17.08
CA LEU A 16 15.42 5.74 -17.85
C LEU A 16 14.62 5.70 -19.15
N LEU A 17 13.40 6.23 -19.16
CA LEU A 17 12.62 6.42 -20.37
C LEU A 17 13.31 7.34 -21.38
N ARG A 18 13.96 8.40 -20.91
CA ARG A 18 14.70 9.34 -21.77
C ARG A 18 16.03 8.78 -22.30
N THR A 19 16.55 7.72 -21.69
CA THR A 19 17.83 7.09 -22.05
C THR A 19 17.66 5.71 -22.71
N GLU A 20 16.43 5.34 -23.07
CA GLU A 20 16.06 4.09 -23.75
C GLU A 20 16.53 2.80 -23.02
N GLN A 21 16.70 2.86 -21.68
CA GLN A 21 17.15 1.71 -20.87
C GLN A 21 15.98 0.85 -20.37
N THR A 22 15.24 0.25 -21.29
CA THR A 22 13.91 -0.32 -21.05
C THR A 22 13.85 -1.44 -20.02
N ARG A 23 14.83 -2.36 -20.00
CA ARG A 23 14.91 -3.47 -19.03
C ARG A 23 15.07 -2.97 -17.59
N ARG A 24 15.77 -1.85 -17.39
CA ARG A 24 15.89 -1.21 -16.07
C ARG A 24 14.57 -0.52 -15.71
N THR A 25 13.92 0.14 -16.65
CA THR A 25 12.65 0.87 -16.43
C THR A 25 11.59 0.02 -15.72
N LEU A 26 11.37 -1.25 -16.13
CA LEU A 26 10.35 -2.10 -15.50
C LEU A 26 10.63 -2.45 -14.03
N LEU A 27 11.91 -2.56 -13.63
CA LEU A 27 12.28 -2.77 -12.22
C LEU A 27 12.00 -1.52 -11.38
N TRP A 28 12.23 -0.34 -11.94
CA TRP A 28 11.94 0.92 -11.27
C TRP A 28 10.43 1.19 -11.21
N VAL A 29 9.66 0.80 -12.23
CA VAL A 29 8.20 0.86 -12.18
C VAL A 29 7.64 -0.07 -11.11
N GLU A 30 8.19 -1.27 -10.95
CA GLU A 30 7.81 -2.15 -9.83
C GLU A 30 8.03 -1.45 -8.47
N ARG A 31 9.12 -0.70 -8.32
CA ARG A 31 9.37 0.08 -7.11
C ARG A 31 8.34 1.20 -6.93
N VAL A 32 8.01 1.95 -7.98
CA VAL A 32 6.95 2.98 -7.95
C VAL A 32 5.61 2.38 -7.51
N ILE A 33 5.22 1.23 -8.08
CA ILE A 33 3.99 0.52 -7.68
C ILE A 33 4.01 0.20 -6.18
N LYS A 34 5.13 -0.32 -5.66
CA LYS A 34 5.26 -0.64 -4.23
C LYS A 34 5.20 0.60 -3.34
N GLU A 35 5.80 1.71 -3.78
CA GLU A 35 5.75 2.99 -3.06
C GLU A 35 4.31 3.54 -3.02
N HIS A 36 3.59 3.54 -4.14
CA HIS A 36 2.17 3.91 -4.20
C HIS A 36 1.30 3.00 -3.34
N ASN A 37 1.48 1.68 -3.42
CA ASN A 37 0.76 0.73 -2.59
C ASN A 37 0.98 1.02 -1.10
N MET A 38 2.21 1.33 -0.70
CA MET A 38 2.52 1.71 0.68
C MET A 38 1.81 3.01 1.09
N LEU A 39 1.77 4.03 0.23
CA LEU A 39 1.02 5.27 0.51
C LEU A 39 -0.47 4.98 0.71
N HIS A 40 -1.09 4.18 -0.17
CA HIS A 40 -2.48 3.76 -0.01
C HIS A 40 -2.72 3.02 1.30
N VAL A 41 -1.81 2.15 1.71
CA VAL A 41 -1.89 1.43 2.98
C VAL A 41 -1.78 2.39 4.17
N LEU A 42 -0.83 3.33 4.15
CA LEU A 42 -0.65 4.30 5.23
C LEU A 42 -1.89 5.20 5.40
N LEU A 43 -2.52 5.60 4.30
CA LEU A 43 -3.79 6.33 4.32
C LEU A 43 -4.92 5.49 4.93
N SER A 44 -5.02 4.21 4.58
CA SER A 44 -6.01 3.30 5.17
C SER A 44 -5.75 3.07 6.66
N VAL A 45 -4.49 2.90 7.08
CA VAL A 45 -4.07 2.82 8.49
C VAL A 45 -4.50 4.07 9.26
N GLN A 46 -4.25 5.26 8.69
CA GLN A 46 -4.67 6.52 9.30
C GLN A 46 -6.19 6.57 9.52
N ARG A 47 -6.98 6.19 8.52
CA ARG A 47 -8.45 6.12 8.64
C ARG A 47 -8.90 5.13 9.71
N SER A 48 -8.28 3.94 9.77
CA SER A 48 -8.59 2.95 10.81
C SER A 48 -8.28 3.45 12.22
N LEU A 49 -7.18 4.20 12.40
CA LEU A 49 -6.83 4.82 13.68
C LEU A 49 -7.81 5.94 14.08
N GLN A 50 -8.27 6.74 13.12
CA GLN A 50 -9.30 7.76 13.35
C GLN A 50 -10.60 7.11 13.82
N LEU A 51 -11.09 6.09 13.10
CA LEU A 51 -12.28 5.35 13.47
C LEU A 51 -12.17 4.74 14.87
N LEU A 52 -11.03 4.12 15.20
CA LEU A 52 -10.80 3.61 16.55
C LEU A 52 -10.91 4.69 17.61
N THR A 53 -10.29 5.86 17.36
CA THR A 53 -10.28 6.99 18.29
C THR A 53 -11.69 7.50 18.55
N GLU A 54 -12.50 7.65 17.50
CA GLU A 54 -13.91 8.07 17.59
C GLU A 54 -14.77 7.10 18.42
N LYS A 55 -14.46 5.80 18.35
CA LYS A 55 -15.24 4.75 19.03
C LYS A 55 -14.73 4.39 20.43
N ILE A 56 -13.62 4.99 20.91
CA ILE A 56 -13.09 4.78 22.28
C ILE A 56 -14.18 4.98 23.35
N PRO A 57 -15.01 6.05 23.35
CA PRO A 57 -16.00 6.26 24.40
C PRO A 57 -17.05 5.15 24.46
N GLN A 58 -17.43 4.62 23.29
CA GLN A 58 -18.37 3.51 23.18
C GLN A 58 -17.76 2.21 23.73
N ILE A 59 -16.50 1.93 23.39
CA ILE A 59 -15.75 0.77 23.92
C ILE A 59 -15.66 0.83 25.45
N GLN A 60 -15.34 2.00 26.01
CA GLN A 60 -15.23 2.19 27.45
C GLN A 60 -16.57 1.94 28.18
N THR A 61 -17.68 2.33 27.55
CA THR A 61 -19.02 2.19 28.12
C THR A 61 -19.57 0.77 28.00
N GLN A 62 -19.49 0.17 26.81
CA GLN A 62 -20.12 -1.11 26.49
C GLN A 62 -19.21 -2.32 26.78
N ARG A 63 -17.91 -2.10 27.00
CA ARG A 63 -16.86 -3.14 27.21
C ARG A 63 -16.84 -4.24 26.13
N LEU A 64 -17.42 -3.97 24.98
CA LEU A 64 -17.51 -4.84 23.81
C LEU A 64 -16.92 -4.12 22.61
N CYS A 65 -16.29 -4.87 21.72
CA CYS A 65 -15.83 -4.36 20.44
C CYS A 65 -17.01 -4.27 19.47
N PRO A 66 -17.42 -3.07 18.99
CA PRO A 66 -18.41 -2.97 17.93
C PRO A 66 -17.94 -3.75 16.70
N ASN A 67 -18.87 -4.42 16.01
CA ASN A 67 -18.54 -5.19 14.80
C ASN A 67 -17.83 -4.32 13.74
N GLU A 68 -18.22 -3.04 13.66
CA GLU A 68 -17.61 -2.01 12.80
C GLU A 68 -16.09 -1.84 13.02
N LEU A 69 -15.59 -2.11 14.24
CA LEU A 69 -14.18 -1.97 14.57
C LEU A 69 -13.36 -3.23 14.29
N ARG A 70 -14.01 -4.37 14.06
CA ARG A 70 -13.30 -5.64 13.85
C ARG A 70 -12.40 -5.59 12.63
N GLU A 71 -12.92 -5.10 11.50
CA GLU A 71 -12.14 -4.94 10.28
C GLU A 71 -10.97 -3.96 10.50
N ALA A 72 -11.22 -2.81 11.13
CA ALA A 72 -10.19 -1.81 11.38
C ALA A 72 -9.06 -2.34 12.28
N VAL A 73 -9.40 -3.04 13.36
CA VAL A 73 -8.43 -3.66 14.27
C VAL A 73 -7.65 -4.77 13.56
N ALA A 74 -8.32 -5.68 12.86
CA ALA A 74 -7.68 -6.76 12.11
C ALA A 74 -6.73 -6.22 11.04
N SER A 75 -7.16 -5.19 10.30
CA SER A 75 -6.35 -4.50 9.28
C SER A 75 -5.11 -3.84 9.87
N LEU A 76 -5.24 -3.17 11.02
CA LEU A 76 -4.09 -2.56 11.72
C LEU A 76 -3.12 -3.60 12.24
N ILE A 77 -3.61 -4.70 12.82
CA ILE A 77 -2.77 -5.83 13.27
C ILE A 77 -2.01 -6.43 12.08
N PHE A 78 -2.66 -6.59 10.94
CA PHE A 78 -2.05 -7.11 9.72
C PHE A 78 -1.02 -6.15 9.12
N ALA A 79 -1.35 -4.86 9.01
CA ALA A 79 -0.53 -3.88 8.30
C ALA A 79 0.66 -3.35 9.11
N ALA A 80 0.50 -3.18 10.42
CA ALA A 80 1.53 -2.59 11.28
C ALA A 80 2.94 -3.23 11.16
N PRO A 81 3.12 -4.56 11.14
CA PRO A 81 4.45 -5.16 10.97
C PRO A 81 5.01 -5.02 9.55
N ARG A 82 4.19 -4.61 8.57
CA ARG A 82 4.56 -4.45 7.15
C ARG A 82 4.77 -2.99 6.75
N CYS A 83 4.31 -2.04 7.56
CA CYS A 83 4.45 -0.59 7.35
C CYS A 83 5.80 -0.07 7.86
N GLY A 84 6.90 -0.55 7.28
CA GLY A 84 8.26 -0.04 7.54
C GLY A 84 8.69 0.07 9.01
N GLU A 85 9.71 0.89 9.27
CA GLU A 85 10.23 1.17 10.61
C GLU A 85 9.35 2.19 11.35
N CYS A 86 8.11 1.81 11.67
CA CYS A 86 7.22 2.57 12.56
C CYS A 86 7.02 1.85 13.91
N PRO A 87 7.98 1.95 14.86
CA PRO A 87 7.91 1.23 16.14
C PRO A 87 6.63 1.53 16.95
N LYS A 88 6.12 2.77 16.85
CA LYS A 88 4.87 3.18 17.53
C LYS A 88 3.66 2.40 17.01
N LEU A 89 3.54 2.26 15.69
CA LEU A 89 2.44 1.52 15.05
C LEU A 89 2.52 0.03 15.40
N ARG A 90 3.72 -0.54 15.39
CA ARG A 90 3.96 -1.93 15.80
C ARG A 90 3.64 -2.18 17.28
N LYS A 91 3.99 -1.25 18.17
CA LYS A 91 3.61 -1.35 19.59
C LYS A 91 2.09 -1.28 19.76
N LEU A 92 1.43 -0.36 19.04
CA LEU A 92 -0.02 -0.21 19.06
C LEU A 92 -0.73 -1.47 18.57
N SER A 93 -0.25 -2.10 17.49
CA SER A 93 -0.86 -3.35 16.98
C SER A 93 -0.77 -4.50 17.99
N LEU A 94 0.31 -4.60 18.76
CA LEU A 94 0.44 -5.61 19.82
C LEU A 94 -0.55 -5.36 20.97
N LEU A 95 -0.75 -4.10 21.35
CA LEU A 95 -1.75 -3.72 22.35
C LEU A 95 -3.17 -4.03 21.86
N LEU A 96 -3.47 -3.67 20.61
CA LEU A 96 -4.75 -3.98 19.97
C LEU A 96 -4.97 -5.49 19.90
N GLN A 97 -3.97 -6.28 19.53
CA GLN A 97 -4.07 -7.73 19.49
C GLN A 97 -4.37 -8.31 20.89
N SER A 98 -3.67 -7.85 21.93
CA SER A 98 -3.91 -8.32 23.30
C SER A 98 -5.31 -7.95 23.80
N TRP A 99 -5.78 -6.74 23.52
CA TRP A 99 -7.13 -6.31 23.85
C TRP A 99 -8.17 -7.12 23.06
N PHE A 100 -8.00 -7.23 21.76
CA PHE A 100 -8.95 -7.87 20.86
C PHE A 100 -9.13 -9.36 21.16
N LEU A 101 -8.05 -10.10 21.42
CA LEU A 101 -8.13 -11.52 21.81
C LEU A 101 -8.89 -11.76 23.13
N LYS A 102 -8.94 -10.76 24.03
CA LYS A 102 -9.71 -10.85 25.28
C LYS A 102 -11.19 -10.55 25.09
N HIS A 103 -11.55 -9.78 24.06
CA HIS A 103 -12.89 -9.22 23.87
C HIS A 103 -13.60 -9.76 22.62
N SER A 104 -12.90 -10.48 21.74
CA SER A 104 -13.42 -11.00 20.50
C SER A 104 -12.65 -12.24 20.05
N PHE A 105 -13.35 -13.17 19.41
CA PHE A 105 -12.76 -14.36 18.79
C PHE A 105 -12.28 -14.11 17.36
N ALA A 106 -12.23 -12.85 16.91
CA ALA A 106 -12.06 -12.61 15.49
C ALA A 106 -10.70 -13.03 14.96
N THR A 107 -10.77 -13.64 13.79
CA THR A 107 -9.65 -14.23 13.07
C THR A 107 -9.09 -13.22 12.06
N ALA A 108 -7.85 -13.44 11.62
CA ALA A 108 -7.18 -12.60 10.62
C ALA A 108 -7.94 -12.47 9.27
N THR A 109 -8.97 -13.30 9.05
CA THR A 109 -9.86 -13.28 7.89
C THR A 109 -10.72 -12.02 7.75
N GLU A 110 -10.78 -11.19 8.80
CA GLU A 110 -11.56 -9.95 8.81
C GLU A 110 -10.75 -8.71 8.44
N ALA A 111 -9.46 -8.87 8.08
CA ALA A 111 -8.69 -7.75 7.58
C ALA A 111 -9.24 -7.27 6.23
N ASN A 112 -9.14 -5.97 6.00
CA ASN A 112 -9.53 -5.33 4.76
C ASN A 112 -8.74 -5.94 3.58
N GLN A 113 -9.44 -6.60 2.67
CA GLN A 113 -8.82 -7.38 1.59
C GLN A 113 -7.96 -6.50 0.67
N GLN A 114 -8.38 -5.26 0.44
CA GLN A 114 -7.59 -4.30 -0.35
C GLN A 114 -6.23 -4.03 0.33
N MET A 115 -6.19 -3.85 1.65
CA MET A 115 -4.91 -3.69 2.36
C MET A 115 -4.06 -4.96 2.29
N VAL A 116 -4.68 -6.15 2.34
CA VAL A 116 -3.98 -7.43 2.20
C VAL A 116 -3.34 -7.56 0.82
N GLU A 117 -4.06 -7.19 -0.23
CA GLU A 117 -3.56 -7.20 -1.61
C GLU A 117 -2.43 -6.18 -1.82
N LEU A 118 -2.59 -4.94 -1.34
CA LEU A 118 -1.58 -3.88 -1.47
C LEU A 118 -0.27 -4.20 -0.74
N LEU A 119 -0.36 -4.92 0.38
CA LEU A 119 0.80 -5.36 1.18
C LEU A 119 1.33 -6.74 0.78
N SER A 120 0.77 -7.34 -0.27
CA SER A 120 1.23 -8.62 -0.78
C SER A 120 2.69 -8.52 -1.23
N THR A 121 3.50 -9.52 -0.88
CA THR A 121 4.88 -9.63 -1.36
C THR A 121 4.97 -10.20 -2.78
N LYS A 122 3.83 -10.48 -3.42
CA LYS A 122 3.78 -10.95 -4.81
C LYS A 122 4.32 -9.85 -5.72
N GLN A 123 5.14 -10.25 -6.69
CA GLN A 123 5.60 -9.35 -7.72
C GLN A 123 4.40 -8.87 -8.55
N PRO A 124 4.29 -7.56 -8.87
CA PRO A 124 3.27 -7.09 -9.79
C PRO A 124 3.44 -7.76 -11.16
N SER A 125 2.33 -8.06 -11.82
CA SER A 125 2.36 -8.67 -13.15
C SER A 125 3.04 -7.73 -14.16
N LEU A 126 3.51 -8.30 -15.27
CA LEU A 126 4.01 -7.50 -16.39
C LEU A 126 2.97 -6.47 -16.84
N GLU A 127 1.72 -6.90 -16.99
CA GLU A 127 0.60 -6.03 -17.38
C GLU A 127 0.45 -4.83 -16.44
N SER A 128 0.45 -5.05 -15.11
CA SER A 128 0.37 -3.96 -14.14
C SER A 128 1.58 -3.02 -14.22
N ARG A 129 2.79 -3.55 -14.46
CA ARG A 129 4.00 -2.73 -14.66
C ARG A 129 3.91 -1.90 -15.94
N LEU A 130 3.43 -2.47 -17.05
CA LEU A 130 3.25 -1.74 -18.30
C LEU A 130 2.18 -0.64 -18.18
N GLN A 131 1.07 -0.94 -17.51
CA GLN A 131 0.00 0.02 -17.26
C GLN A 131 0.50 1.19 -16.41
N ALA A 132 1.22 0.91 -15.32
CA ALA A 132 1.80 1.95 -14.47
C ALA A 132 2.81 2.81 -15.25
N LEU A 133 3.66 2.19 -16.08
CA LEU A 133 4.60 2.90 -16.94
C LEU A 133 3.88 3.84 -17.92
N GLN A 134 2.78 3.37 -18.51
CA GLN A 134 1.96 4.17 -19.42
C GLN A 134 1.36 5.39 -18.74
N VAL A 135 0.81 5.23 -17.54
CA VAL A 135 0.26 6.34 -16.75
C VAL A 135 1.36 7.35 -16.42
N ILE A 136 2.49 6.91 -15.89
CA ILE A 136 3.63 7.79 -15.54
C ILE A 136 4.11 8.57 -16.77
N ALA A 137 4.22 7.92 -17.93
CA ALA A 137 4.64 8.56 -19.17
C ALA A 137 3.61 9.59 -19.65
N GLN A 138 2.31 9.26 -19.62
CA GLN A 138 1.23 10.17 -20.01
C GLN A 138 1.17 11.41 -19.12
N ASP A 139 1.24 11.24 -17.80
CA ASP A 139 1.21 12.33 -16.83
C ASP A 139 2.41 13.29 -16.99
N ASN A 140 3.50 12.82 -17.60
CA ASN A 140 4.72 13.57 -17.86
C ASN A 140 4.93 13.94 -19.35
N GLY A 141 3.93 13.72 -20.21
CA GLY A 141 3.97 14.07 -21.63
C GLY A 141 4.99 13.29 -22.47
N ILE A 142 5.32 12.06 -22.08
CA ILE A 142 6.24 11.17 -22.80
C ILE A 142 5.44 10.15 -23.63
N THR A 143 5.77 10.03 -24.91
CA THR A 143 5.20 8.99 -25.79
C THR A 143 6.00 7.70 -25.67
N LEU A 144 5.39 6.63 -25.17
CA LEU A 144 6.01 5.30 -25.13
C LEU A 144 5.87 4.60 -26.48
N ASN A 145 6.94 3.94 -26.92
CA ASN A 145 6.87 2.96 -27.99
C ASN A 145 6.69 1.55 -27.39
N PRO A 146 5.50 0.93 -27.46
CA PRO A 146 5.22 -0.35 -26.82
C PRO A 146 6.06 -1.52 -27.38
N GLU A 147 6.50 -1.43 -28.64
CA GLU A 147 7.29 -2.48 -29.30
C GLU A 147 8.68 -2.62 -28.66
N THR A 148 9.33 -1.50 -28.31
CA THR A 148 10.67 -1.49 -27.67
C THR A 148 10.63 -2.05 -26.24
N ILE A 149 9.49 -1.95 -25.56
CA ILE A 149 9.32 -2.42 -24.18
C ILE A 149 9.10 -3.92 -24.12
N LEU A 150 8.26 -4.46 -25.02
CA LEU A 150 8.00 -5.89 -25.09
C LEU A 150 9.23 -6.69 -25.55
N LEU A 151 10.03 -6.15 -26.48
CA LEU A 151 11.25 -6.80 -26.94
C LEU A 151 12.31 -6.95 -25.83
N SER A 152 12.35 -6.02 -24.87
CA SER A 152 13.34 -6.01 -23.79
C SER A 152 13.12 -7.03 -22.65
N GLU A 153 11.98 -7.73 -22.64
CA GLU A 153 11.71 -8.83 -21.70
C GLU A 153 12.23 -10.19 -22.18
N PHE A 154 12.52 -10.35 -23.47
CA PHE A 154 12.88 -11.65 -24.07
C PHE A 154 14.37 -11.80 -24.42
N ASP A 155 15.18 -10.74 -24.20
CA ASP A 155 16.66 -10.74 -24.26
C ASP A 155 17.26 -10.65 -22.84
#